data_AF-A0A3P6A004-F1
#
_entry.id   AF-A0A3P6A004-F1
#
_cell.length_a   1.000
_cell.length_b   1.000
_cell.length_c   1.000
_cell.angle_alpha   90.00
_cell.angle_beta   90.00
_cell.angle_gamma   90.00
#
_symmetry.space_group_name_H-M   'P 1'
#
loop_
_entity.id
_entity.type
_entity.pdbx_description
1 polymer ?
#
loop_
_entity_poly.entity_id
_entity_poly.type
_entity_poly.pdbx_seq_one_letter_code
_entity_poly.pdbx_strand_id
1 'polypeptide(L)' 'SVKLKLLRKLATQTVIYHLWKQPNNLIHNQTSLPATSVFHGIDRELKNNISARRQRKHFSLLMALWLR' A
#
# COMPACT_ATOMS: atom_id res chain seq x y z
N SER A 1 -4.05 -7.53 -18.25
CA SER A 1 -4.11 -6.05 -18.42
C SER A 1 -2.91 -5.37 -17.76
N VAL A 2 -2.31 -4.34 -18.41
CA VAL A 2 -1.18 -3.54 -17.89
C VAL A 2 -1.52 -2.86 -16.56
N LYS A 3 -2.77 -2.42 -16.38
CA LYS A 3 -3.25 -1.74 -15.16
C LYS A 3 -3.21 -2.66 -13.94
N LEU A 4 -3.58 -3.93 -14.10
CA LEU A 4 -3.50 -4.94 -13.04
C LEU A 4 -2.04 -5.26 -12.65
N LYS A 5 -1.12 -5.28 -13.63
CA LYS A 5 0.31 -5.43 -13.33
C LYS A 5 0.84 -4.25 -12.51
N LEU A 6 0.44 -3.02 -12.85
CA LEU A 6 0.80 -1.82 -12.10
C LEU A 6 0.23 -1.86 -10.67
N LEU A 7 -1.05 -2.21 -10.51
CA LEU A 7 -1.66 -2.35 -9.18
C LEU A 7 -0.90 -3.35 -8.32
N ARG A 8 -0.58 -4.53 -8.86
CA ARG A 8 0.19 -5.55 -8.15
C ARG A 8 1.57 -5.04 -7.75
N LYS A 9 2.29 -4.36 -8.64
CA LYS A 9 3.60 -3.77 -8.30
C LYS A 9 3.49 -2.79 -7.14
N LEU A 10 2.50 -1.89 -7.16
CA LEU A 10 2.27 -0.93 -6.07
C LEU A 10 1.92 -1.64 -4.76
N ALA A 11 0.98 -2.59 -4.79
CA ALA A 11 0.59 -3.37 -3.61
C ALA A 11 1.79 -4.13 -3.03
N THR A 12 2.57 -4.82 -3.86
CA THR A 12 3.79 -5.53 -3.42
C THR A 12 4.80 -4.58 -2.79
N GLN A 13 5.07 -3.42 -3.39
CA GLN A 13 5.98 -2.43 -2.82
C GLN A 13 5.49 -1.92 -1.46
N THR A 14 4.21 -1.57 -1.33
CA THR A 14 3.63 -1.10 -0.07
C THR A 14 3.66 -2.18 1.01
N VAL A 15 3.32 -3.43 0.67
CA VAL A 15 3.38 -4.56 1.63
C VAL A 15 4.82 -4.78 2.10
N ILE A 16 5.79 -4.87 1.19
CA ILE A 16 7.20 -5.07 1.55
C ILE A 16 7.69 -3.93 2.44
N TYR A 17 7.35 -2.68 2.10
CA TYR A 17 7.73 -1.51 2.90
C TYR A 17 7.17 -1.59 4.33
N HIS A 18 5.88 -1.91 4.49
CA HIS A 18 5.25 -2.00 5.81
C HIS A 18 5.80 -3.15 6.64
N LEU A 19 6.04 -4.32 6.03
CA LEU A 19 6.66 -5.46 6.71
C LEU A 19 8.09 -5.15 7.15
N TRP A 20 8.88 -4.53 6.29
CA TRP A 20 10.25 -4.14 6.62
C TRP A 20 10.32 -3.04 7.70
N LYS A 21 9.32 -2.15 7.75
CA LYS A 21 9.23 -1.08 8.77
C LYS A 21 8.91 -1.60 10.18
N GLN A 22 8.19 -2.71 10.31
CA GLN A 22 7.81 -3.26 11.62
C GLN A 22 8.99 -3.50 12.58
N PRO A 23 10.08 -4.19 12.20
CA PRO A 23 11.22 -4.42 13.09
C PRO A 23 11.90 -3.10 13.52
N ASN A 24 11.98 -2.09 12.66
CA ASN A 24 12.49 -0.77 13.06
C ASN A 24 11.59 -0.11 14.12
N ASN A 25 10.28 -0.30 14.02
CA ASN A 25 9.34 0.22 15.00
C ASN A 25 9.44 -0.51 16.35
N LEU A 26 9.75 -1.80 16.33
CA LEU A 26 10.01 -2.57 17.55
C LEU A 26 11.32 -2.13 18.23
N ILE A 27 12.38 -1.91 17.45
CA ILE A 27 13.69 -1.51 17.97
C ILE A 27 13.64 -0.10 18.56
N HIS A 28 12.99 0.85 17.88
CA HIS A 28 13.00 2.26 18.29
C HIS A 28 11.83 2.66 19.21
N ASN A 29 10.66 2.04 19.05
CA ASN A 29 9.45 2.40 19.80
C ASN A 29 8.94 1.26 20.71
N GLN A 30 9.66 0.13 20.81
CA GLN A 30 9.26 -1.05 21.61
C GLN A 30 7.84 -1.56 21.33
N THR A 31 7.28 -1.18 20.18
CA THR A 31 5.88 -1.39 19.85
C THR A 31 5.76 -2.31 18.65
N SER A 32 5.22 -3.51 18.88
CA SER A 32 4.78 -4.38 17.80
C SER A 32 3.40 -3.93 17.33
N LEU A 33 3.29 -3.59 16.04
CA LEU A 33 2.00 -3.27 15.45
C LEU A 33 1.22 -4.56 15.17
N PRO A 34 -0.04 -4.66 15.63
CA PRO A 34 -0.92 -5.77 15.26
C PRO A 34 -1.04 -5.89 13.74
N ALA A 35 -1.20 -7.12 13.24
CA ALA A 35 -1.37 -7.38 11.81
C ALA A 35 -2.52 -6.56 11.21
N THR A 36 -3.63 -6.40 11.94
CA THR A 36 -4.78 -5.57 11.56
C THR A 36 -4.40 -4.11 11.31
N SER A 37 -3.62 -3.50 12.21
CA SER A 37 -3.12 -2.13 12.05
C SER A 37 -2.22 -1.99 10.82
N VAL A 38 -1.40 -3.00 10.53
CA VAL A 38 -0.55 -3.02 9.33
C VAL A 38 -1.37 -3.17 8.06
N PHE A 39 -2.37 -4.04 8.03
CA PHE A 39 -3.29 -4.16 6.89
C PHE A 39 -4.03 -2.85 6.62
N HIS A 40 -4.52 -2.17 7.67
CA HIS A 40 -5.13 -0.85 7.52
C HIS A 40 -4.14 0.20 7.01
N GLY A 41 -2.89 0.16 7.48
CA GLY A 41 -1.83 1.04 7.00
C GLY A 41 -1.54 0.85 5.51
N ILE A 42 -1.41 -0.41 5.07
CA ILE A 42 -1.20 -0.78 3.68
C ILE A 42 -2.36 -0.31 2.80
N ASP A 43 -3.60 -0.59 3.19
CA ASP A 43 -4.80 -0.16 2.44
C ASP A 43 -4.86 1.36 2.28
N ARG A 44 -4.68 2.10 3.39
CA ARG A 44 -4.67 3.57 3.37
C ARG A 44 -3.55 4.12 2.49
N GLU A 45 -2.35 3.60 2.60
CA GLU A 45 -1.21 4.08 1.83
C GLU A 45 -1.37 3.80 0.34
N LEU A 46 -1.88 2.62 -0.03
CA LEU A 46 -2.15 2.27 -1.41
C LEU A 46 -3.22 3.19 -2.02
N LYS A 47 -4.32 3.44 -1.28
CA LYS A 47 -5.37 4.39 -1.67
C LYS A 47 -4.82 5.81 -1.85
N ASN A 48 -3.96 6.27 -0.95
CA ASN A 48 -3.30 7.57 -1.07
C ASN A 48 -2.37 7.65 -2.29
N ASN A 49 -1.55 6.62 -2.52
CA ASN A 49 -0.63 6.54 -3.65
C ASN A 49 -1.36 6.55 -4.99
N ILE A 50 -2.50 5.86 -5.08
CA ILE A 50 -3.36 5.87 -6.26
C ILE A 50 -4.00 7.24 -6.43
N SER A 51 -4.58 7.80 -5.38
CA SER A 51 -5.28 9.09 -5.40
C SER A 51 -4.35 10.25 -5.79
N ALA A 52 -3.14 10.29 -5.23
CA ALA A 52 -2.14 11.30 -5.54
C ALA A 52 -1.73 11.32 -7.03
N ARG A 53 -1.89 10.19 -7.72
CA ARG A 53 -1.55 10.04 -9.15
C ARG A 53 -2.76 9.89 -10.05
N ARG A 54 -3.98 10.12 -9.54
CA ARG A 54 -5.26 9.87 -10.24
C ARG A 54 -5.35 10.52 -11.62
N GLN A 55 -4.73 11.69 -11.81
CA GLN A 55 -4.73 12.40 -13.09
C GLN A 55 -3.89 11.70 -14.19
N ARG A 56 -3.02 10.77 -13.83
CA ARG A 56 -2.27 9.96 -14.81
C ARG A 56 -3.18 8.89 -15.40
N LYS A 57 -3.23 8.77 -16.73
CA LYS A 57 -4.09 7.81 -17.45
C LYS A 57 -3.95 6.35 -16.97
N HIS A 58 -2.78 5.96 -16.47
CA HIS A 58 -2.55 4.60 -15.93
C HIS A 58 -3.12 4.37 -14.53
N PHE A 59 -3.39 5.45 -13.78
CA PHE A 59 -3.85 5.43 -12.39
C PHE A 59 -5.36 5.63 -12.23
N SER A 60 -6.02 6.20 -13.24
CA SER A 60 -7.45 6.55 -13.19
C SER A 60 -8.38 5.38 -12.87
N LEU A 61 -8.03 4.15 -13.26
CA LEU A 61 -8.81 2.94 -12.97
C LEU A 61 -8.28 2.11 -11.79
N LEU A 62 -7.11 2.45 -11.22
CA LEU A 62 -6.49 1.60 -10.21
C LEU A 62 -7.29 1.57 -8.90
N MET A 63 -7.94 2.67 -8.53
CA MET A 63 -8.79 2.72 -7.34
C MET A 63 -9.99 1.78 -7.47
N ALA A 64 -10.67 1.82 -8.62
CA ALA A 64 -11.79 0.93 -8.91
C ALA A 64 -11.35 -0.55 -8.97
N LEU A 65 -10.11 -0.83 -9.40
CA LEU A 65 -9.56 -2.18 -9.37
C LEU A 65 -9.14 -2.64 -7.98
N TRP A 66 -8.83 -1.73 -7.06
CA TRP A 66 -8.47 -2.04 -5.67
C TRP A 66 -9.70 -2.30 -4.78
N LEU A 67 -10.80 -1.58 -5.04
CA LEU A 67 -12.04 -1.68 -4.27
C LEU A 67 -12.97 -2.82 -4.72
N ARG A 68 -12.60 -3.55 -5.77
CA ARG A 68 -13.32 -4.72 -6.28
C ARG A 68 -12.93 -5.96 -5.49
#